data_AF-A0A948D1H8-F1
#
_entry.id   AF-A0A948D1H8-F1
#
_cell.length_a   1.000
_cell.length_b   1.000
_cell.length_c   1.000
_cell.angle_alpha   90.00
_cell.angle_beta   90.00
_cell.angle_gamma   90.00
#
_symmetry.space_group_name_H-M   'P 1'
#
loop_
_entity.id
_entity.type
_entity.pdbx_description
1 polymer ?
#
loop_
_entity_poly.entity_id
_entity_poly.type
_entity_poly.pdbx_seq_one_letter_code
_entity_poly.pdbx_strand_id
1 'polypeptide(L)'
;MTNGYDLLRIVPKNNALDTPVIDQLTSMMTAALRKCRRVSCEHGITTCSCGVRDSGEELILQGETGSLITTSLCVHFLAFHRDEVPSIELAKVANLRYGTAEPTVEELVYPQAIGSAPDRVACR
;
A
#
# COMPACT_ATOMS: atom_id res chain seq x y z
N MET A 1 13.10 8.68 -10.03
CA MET A 1 11.97 9.64 -10.09
C MET A 1 10.72 8.80 -10.00
N THR A 2 9.96 8.88 -8.92
CA THR A 2 8.63 8.25 -8.86
C THR A 2 7.71 9.06 -9.77
N ASN A 3 6.95 8.38 -10.63
CA ASN A 3 5.97 9.07 -11.46
C ASN A 3 4.91 9.69 -10.53
N GLY A 4 4.28 10.79 -10.93
CA GLY A 4 3.27 11.48 -10.11
C GLY A 4 2.09 10.60 -9.66
N TYR A 5 1.94 9.43 -10.28
CA TYR A 5 0.89 8.44 -10.03
C TYR A 5 1.28 7.33 -9.03
N ASP A 6 2.56 7.18 -8.68
CA ASP A 6 2.96 6.18 -7.68
C ASP A 6 2.52 6.61 -6.28
N LEU A 7 2.05 5.66 -5.47
CA LEU A 7 1.69 5.86 -4.08
C LEU A 7 2.40 4.82 -3.20
N LEU A 8 3.15 5.27 -2.19
CA LEU A 8 3.80 4.42 -1.18
C LEU A 8 4.67 3.31 -1.78
N ARG A 9 5.31 3.56 -2.92
CA ARG A 9 6.30 2.67 -3.55
C ARG A 9 7.71 3.04 -3.08
N ILE A 10 7.92 3.00 -1.78
CA ILE A 10 9.18 3.39 -1.14
C ILE A 10 10.09 2.17 -0.94
N VAL A 11 11.38 2.43 -0.77
CA VAL A 11 12.35 1.43 -0.30
C VAL A 11 12.84 1.90 1.06
N PRO A 12 12.25 1.42 2.17
CA PRO A 12 12.69 1.78 3.50
C PRO A 12 14.14 1.34 3.73
N LYS A 13 14.92 2.19 4.40
CA LYS A 13 16.34 1.97 4.72
C LYS A 13 16.53 1.52 6.16
N ASN A 14 15.62 1.91 7.05
CA ASN A 14 15.69 1.56 8.46
C ASN A 14 14.92 0.27 8.74
N ASN A 15 15.09 -0.23 9.96
CA ASN A 15 14.26 -1.31 10.48
C ASN A 15 12.83 -0.78 10.70
N ALA A 16 11.87 -1.70 10.55
CA ALA A 16 10.49 -1.45 10.94
C ALA A 16 10.40 -1.05 12.42
N LEU A 17 9.46 -0.17 12.75
CA LEU A 17 9.10 0.15 14.13
C LEU A 17 8.58 -1.11 14.86
N ASP A 18 8.89 -1.24 16.15
CA ASP A 18 8.41 -2.38 16.95
C ASP A 18 6.90 -2.30 17.24
N THR A 19 6.34 -1.09 17.22
CA THR A 19 4.91 -0.83 17.44
C THR A 19 4.34 -0.12 16.21
N PRO A 20 3.29 -0.65 15.56
CA PRO A 20 2.72 -0.03 14.38
C PRO A 20 1.99 1.27 14.71
N VAL A 21 2.14 2.28 13.85
CA VAL A 21 1.40 3.53 13.88
C VAL A 21 0.03 3.33 13.23
N ILE A 22 -1.00 3.15 14.04
CA ILE A 22 -2.39 3.02 13.59
C ILE A 22 -3.11 4.35 13.79
N ASP A 23 -2.97 5.25 12.82
CA ASP A 23 -3.60 6.57 12.81
C ASP A 23 -4.67 6.71 11.72
N GLN A 24 -5.16 7.93 11.53
CA GLN A 24 -6.16 8.22 10.50
C GLN A 24 -5.65 7.89 9.09
N LEU A 25 -4.39 8.17 8.76
CA LEU A 25 -3.85 7.89 7.42
C LEU A 25 -3.71 6.37 7.20
N THR A 26 -3.23 5.64 8.20
CA THR A 26 -3.21 4.17 8.15
C THR A 26 -4.61 3.64 7.92
N SER A 27 -5.61 4.15 8.65
CA SER A 27 -7.00 3.72 8.50
C SER A 27 -7.62 4.06 7.15
N MET A 28 -7.28 5.22 6.57
CA MET A 28 -7.72 5.62 5.23
C MET A 28 -7.11 4.72 4.15
N MET A 29 -5.83 4.41 4.27
CA MET A 29 -5.14 3.53 3.33
C MET A 29 -5.69 2.11 3.40
N THR A 30 -6.01 1.59 4.59
CA THR A 30 -6.69 0.30 4.74
C THR A 30 -8.03 0.28 4.00
N ALA A 31 -8.86 1.32 4.16
CA ALA A 31 -10.14 1.39 3.45
C ALA A 31 -9.95 1.44 1.93
N ALA A 32 -8.91 2.13 1.47
CA ALA A 32 -8.54 2.21 0.05
C ALA A 32 -8.04 0.87 -0.50
N LEU A 33 -7.18 0.16 0.25
CA LEU A 33 -6.66 -1.16 -0.09
C LEU A 33 -7.80 -2.17 -0.33
N ARG A 34 -8.80 -2.19 0.55
CA ARG A 34 -9.95 -3.11 0.42
C ARG A 34 -10.85 -2.82 -0.78
N LYS A 35 -10.77 -1.61 -1.35
CA LYS A 35 -11.58 -1.15 -2.49
C LYS A 35 -10.76 -0.95 -3.77
N CYS A 36 -9.48 -1.29 -3.74
CA CYS A 36 -8.59 -1.12 -4.89
C CYS A 36 -8.94 -2.08 -6.02
N ARG A 37 -8.57 -1.71 -7.25
CA ARG A 37 -8.54 -2.66 -8.36
C ARG A 37 -7.17 -3.32 -8.42
N ARG A 38 -7.13 -4.65 -8.44
CA ARG A 38 -5.89 -5.43 -8.53
C ARG A 38 -5.56 -5.75 -9.99
N VAL A 39 -4.30 -5.59 -10.35
CA VAL A 39 -3.79 -5.97 -11.66
C VAL A 39 -2.62 -6.91 -11.47
N SER A 40 -2.73 -8.10 -12.06
CA SER A 40 -1.64 -9.08 -12.06
C SER A 40 -0.71 -8.71 -13.21
N CYS A 41 0.44 -8.18 -12.87
CA CYS A 41 1.50 -7.84 -13.81
C CYS A 41 2.78 -8.52 -13.36
N GLU A 42 3.66 -8.92 -14.29
CA GLU A 42 4.91 -9.59 -13.98
C GLU A 42 5.97 -8.63 -13.42
N HIS A 43 5.60 -7.77 -12.46
CA HIS A 43 6.52 -6.76 -11.90
C HIS A 43 7.50 -7.32 -10.85
N GLY A 44 7.53 -8.65 -10.67
CA GLY A 44 8.39 -9.31 -9.71
C GLY A 44 7.91 -9.10 -8.28
N ILE A 45 8.13 -10.10 -7.43
CA ILE A 45 7.77 -9.99 -6.02
C ILE A 45 8.88 -9.22 -5.30
N THR A 46 8.52 -8.10 -4.68
CA THR A 46 9.45 -7.30 -3.87
C THR A 46 9.31 -7.66 -2.38
N THR A 47 10.43 -7.64 -1.65
CA THR A 47 10.44 -7.83 -0.19
C THR A 47 10.91 -6.54 0.46
N CYS A 48 10.20 -6.09 1.49
CA CYS A 48 10.62 -4.97 2.33
C CYS A 48 11.94 -5.30 3.04
N SER A 49 12.71 -4.29 3.43
CA SER A 49 13.95 -4.44 4.20
C SER A 49 13.75 -5.23 5.51
N CYS A 50 12.56 -5.17 6.10
CA CYS A 50 12.19 -5.91 7.32
C CYS A 50 11.76 -7.36 7.05
N GLY A 51 11.74 -7.82 5.79
CA GLY A 51 11.40 -9.19 5.40
C GLY A 51 9.93 -9.42 5.02
N VAL A 52 9.05 -8.43 5.18
CA VAL A 52 7.64 -8.53 4.75
C VAL A 52 7.55 -8.53 3.22
N ARG A 53 6.75 -9.45 2.67
CA ARG A 53 6.71 -9.74 1.24
C ARG A 53 5.47 -9.14 0.57
N ASP A 54 5.67 -8.49 -0.57
CA ASP A 54 4.59 -8.06 -1.45
C ASP A 54 3.86 -9.26 -2.10
N SER A 55 2.60 -9.08 -2.48
CA SER A 55 1.83 -10.01 -3.31
C SER A 55 2.32 -10.08 -4.77
N GLY A 56 3.07 -9.08 -5.24
CA GLY A 56 3.51 -8.95 -6.63
C GLY A 56 2.41 -8.40 -7.56
N GLU A 57 1.30 -7.93 -6.99
CA GLU A 57 0.21 -7.29 -7.73
C GLU A 57 0.35 -5.77 -7.70
N GLU A 58 -0.02 -5.10 -8.79
CA GLU A 58 -0.22 -3.65 -8.75
C GLU A 58 -1.65 -3.34 -8.29
N LEU A 59 -1.74 -2.40 -7.34
CA LEU A 59 -3.01 -1.97 -6.77
C LEU A 59 -3.34 -0.58 -7.30
N ILE A 60 -4.45 -0.48 -8.02
CA ILE A 60 -4.92 0.77 -8.60
C ILE A 60 -6.00 1.36 -7.71
N LEU A 61 -5.76 2.57 -7.25
CA LEU A 61 -6.65 3.39 -6.44
C LEU A 61 -7.12 4.58 -7.26
N GLN A 62 -8.33 5.05 -7.03
CA GLN A 62 -8.82 6.32 -7.57
C GLN A 62 -8.50 7.42 -6.56
N GLY A 63 -7.56 8.29 -6.91
CA GLY A 63 -7.32 9.55 -6.24
C GLY A 63 -8.19 10.67 -6.80
N GLU A 64 -8.09 11.86 -6.22
CA GLU A 64 -8.85 13.04 -6.67
C GLU A 64 -8.46 13.50 -8.08
N THR A 65 -7.17 13.45 -8.41
CA THR A 65 -6.62 13.95 -9.68
C THR A 65 -6.38 12.85 -10.72
N GLY A 66 -6.78 11.61 -10.43
CA GLY A 66 -6.55 10.46 -11.30
C GLY A 66 -6.23 9.19 -10.52
N SER A 67 -5.88 8.12 -11.24
CA SER A 67 -5.53 6.85 -10.63
C SER A 67 -4.13 6.86 -10.03
N LEU A 68 -3.99 6.29 -8.83
CA LEU A 68 -2.73 6.08 -8.14
C LEU A 68 -2.40 4.58 -8.15
N ILE A 69 -1.11 4.25 -8.26
CA ILE A 69 -0.61 2.87 -8.30
C ILE A 69 0.20 2.62 -7.04
N THR A 70 -0.15 1.57 -6.30
CA THR A 70 0.55 1.14 -5.09
C THR A 70 0.79 -0.36 -5.08
N THR A 71 1.38 -0.85 -3.99
CA THR A 71 1.65 -2.28 -3.76
C THR A 71 0.87 -2.76 -2.54
N SER A 72 0.83 -4.08 -2.35
CA SER A 72 0.23 -4.67 -1.15
C SER A 72 0.92 -4.25 0.16
N LEU A 73 2.16 -3.75 0.09
CA LEU A 73 2.91 -3.22 1.24
C LEU A 73 2.46 -1.82 1.70
N CYS A 74 1.49 -1.18 1.04
CA CYS A 74 1.07 0.20 1.33
C CYS A 74 0.69 0.45 2.80
N VAL A 75 -0.12 -0.44 3.40
CA VAL A 75 -0.54 -0.33 4.80
C VAL A 75 0.64 -0.63 5.73
N HIS A 76 1.44 -1.64 5.39
CA HIS A 76 2.67 -1.98 6.11
C HIS A 76 3.63 -0.79 6.20
N PHE A 77 3.88 -0.10 5.10
CA PHE A 77 4.76 1.07 5.08
C PHE A 77 4.25 2.22 5.95
N LEU A 78 2.95 2.50 5.94
CA LEU A 78 2.38 3.54 6.81
C LEU A 78 2.44 3.18 8.29
N ALA A 79 2.26 1.90 8.62
CA ALA A 79 2.24 1.44 10.00
C ALA A 79 3.66 1.32 10.59
N PHE A 80 4.60 0.75 9.83
CA PHE A 80 5.91 0.34 10.36
C PHE A 80 7.09 1.17 9.88
N HIS A 81 6.93 1.95 8.81
CA HIS A 81 8.00 2.79 8.24
C HIS A 81 7.57 4.25 8.12
N ARG A 82 6.67 4.71 9.02
CA ARG A 82 5.98 6.00 8.91
C ARG A 82 6.92 7.20 8.79
N ASP A 83 8.03 7.16 9.50
CA ASP A 83 9.09 8.17 9.51
C ASP A 83 9.89 8.22 8.19
N GLU A 84 9.88 7.15 7.42
CA GLU A 84 10.53 7.04 6.11
C GLU A 84 9.58 7.37 4.95
N VAL A 85 8.27 7.50 5.20
CA VAL A 85 7.29 7.86 4.17
C VAL A 85 7.39 9.36 3.86
N PRO A 86 7.71 9.75 2.59
CA PRO A 86 7.80 11.15 2.22
C PRO A 86 6.46 11.89 2.43
N SER A 87 6.52 13.15 2.87
CA SER A 87 5.31 13.95 3.13
C SER A 87 4.36 14.08 1.93
N ILE A 88 4.90 14.05 0.71
CA ILE A 88 4.09 14.06 -0.51
C ILE A 88 3.22 12.80 -0.66
N GLU A 89 3.72 11.64 -0.22
CA GLU A 89 2.98 10.38 -0.20
C GLU A 89 1.89 10.42 0.88
N LEU A 90 2.21 10.96 2.06
CA LEU A 90 1.22 11.18 3.13
C LEU A 90 0.09 12.11 2.67
N ALA A 91 0.41 13.17 1.93
CA ALA A 91 -0.58 14.08 1.36
C ALA A 91 -1.49 13.38 0.33
N LYS A 92 -0.94 12.48 -0.50
CA LYS A 92 -1.76 11.65 -1.40
C LYS A 92 -2.73 10.75 -0.63
N VAL A 93 -2.28 10.10 0.44
CA VAL A 93 -3.15 9.27 1.31
C VAL A 93 -4.26 10.12 1.94
N ALA A 94 -3.92 11.32 2.43
CA ALA A 94 -4.88 12.23 3.05
C ALA A 94 -5.99 12.71 2.09
N ASN A 95 -5.76 12.65 0.77
CA ASN A 95 -6.76 13.00 -0.25
C ASN A 95 -7.61 11.82 -0.74
N LEU A 96 -7.38 10.61 -0.21
CA LEU A 96 -8.18 9.44 -0.57
C LEU A 96 -9.61 9.54 -0.01
N ARG A 97 -10.61 9.17 -0.82
CA ARG A 97 -12.04 9.27 -0.48
C ARG A 97 -12.71 7.92 -0.24
N TYR A 98 -11.97 6.97 0.33
CA TYR A 98 -12.44 5.61 0.56
C TYR A 98 -13.09 5.37 1.93
N GLY A 99 -13.06 6.37 2.81
CA GLY A 99 -13.46 6.28 4.22
C GLY A 99 -12.28 5.84 5.10
N THR A 100 -12.58 5.27 6.27
CA THR A 100 -11.58 4.72 7.20
C THR A 100 -11.95 3.29 7.58
N ALA A 101 -10.94 2.46 7.83
CA ALA A 101 -11.09 1.10 8.33
C ALA A 101 -9.86 0.71 9.15
N GLU A 102 -10.05 -0.02 10.24
CA GLU A 102 -8.93 -0.54 11.03
C GLU A 102 -8.23 -1.69 10.29
N PRO A 103 -6.89 -1.70 10.21
CA PRO A 103 -6.16 -2.76 9.52
C PRO A 103 -6.23 -4.09 10.27
N THR A 104 -6.31 -5.19 9.54
CA THR A 104 -6.11 -6.53 10.12
C THR A 104 -4.62 -6.84 10.28
N VAL A 105 -4.30 -7.90 11.03
CA VAL A 105 -2.91 -8.37 11.16
C VAL A 105 -2.33 -8.77 9.81
N GLU A 106 -3.11 -9.43 8.95
CA GLU A 106 -2.68 -9.82 7.61
C GLU A 106 -2.37 -8.59 6.74
N GLU A 107 -3.16 -7.52 6.86
CA GLU A 107 -2.92 -6.24 6.19
C GLU A 107 -1.63 -5.55 6.64
N LEU A 108 -1.20 -5.81 7.87
CA LEU A 108 0.00 -5.24 8.47
C LEU A 108 1.27 -6.04 8.18
N VAL A 109 1.21 -7.38 8.21
CA VAL A 109 2.43 -8.23 8.20
C VAL A 109 2.43 -9.35 7.17
N TYR A 110 1.28 -9.68 6.57
CA TYR A 110 1.18 -10.72 5.53
C TYR A 110 0.46 -10.22 4.27
N PRO A 111 0.92 -9.14 3.63
CA PRO A 111 0.19 -8.53 2.54
C PRO A 111 0.03 -9.42 1.30
N GLN A 112 0.94 -10.37 1.10
CA GLN A 112 0.82 -11.43 0.09
C GLN A 112 -0.37 -12.39 0.30
N ALA A 113 -0.90 -12.48 1.52
CA ALA A 113 -2.05 -13.33 1.86
C ALA A 113 -3.39 -12.60 1.67
N ILE A 114 -3.38 -11.28 1.52
CA ILE A 114 -4.59 -10.48 1.32
C ILE A 114 -5.06 -10.70 -0.12
N GLY A 115 -6.06 -11.55 -0.31
CA GLY A 115 -6.80 -11.66 -1.57
C GLY A 115 -6.14 -12.53 -2.64
N SER A 116 -6.55 -13.79 -2.68
CA SER A 116 -6.48 -14.67 -3.87
C SER A 116 -7.72 -14.51 -4.76
N ALA A 117 -8.34 -13.31 -4.77
CA ALA A 117 -9.70 -13.10 -5.25
C ALA A 117 -9.83 -13.20 -6.80
N PRO A 118 -10.99 -13.66 -7.33
CA PRO A 118 -11.18 -14.05 -8.73
C PRO A 118 -11.17 -12.92 -9.77
N ASP A 119 -11.26 -11.65 -9.35
CA ASP A 119 -11.30 -10.48 -10.25
C ASP A 119 -9.91 -9.98 -10.68
N ARG A 120 -9.00 -10.92 -10.96
CA ARG A 120 -7.68 -10.60 -11.50
C ARG A 120 -7.83 -10.21 -12.96
N VAL A 121 -7.59 -8.93 -13.25
CA VAL A 121 -7.45 -8.47 -14.63
C VAL A 121 -5.99 -8.67 -15.04
N ALA A 122 -5.77 -9.40 -16.13
CA ALA A 122 -4.45 -9.54 -16.73
C ALA A 122 -3.98 -8.18 -17.26
N CYS A 123 -2.69 -7.87 -17.06
CA CYS A 123 -2.04 -6.72 -17.69
C CYS A 123 -2.26 -6.81 -19.23
N ARG A 124 -2.88 -5.79 -19.84
CA ARG A 124 -3.11 -5.68 -21.30
C ARG A 124 -2.06 -4.79 -21.94
#